data_AF-A0A4Q4MBU6-F1
#
_entry.id   AF-A0A4Q4MBU6-F1
#
_cell.length_a   1.000
_cell.length_b   1.000
_cell.length_c   1.000
_cell.angle_alpha   90.00
_cell.angle_beta   90.00
_cell.angle_gamma   90.00
#
_symmetry.space_group_name_H-M   'P 1'
#
loop_
_entity.id
_entity.type
_entity.pdbx_description
1 polymer ?
#
loop_
_entity_poly.entity_id
_entity_poly.type
_entity_poly.pdbx_seq_one_letter_code
_entity_poly.pdbx_strand_id
1 'polypeptide(L)'
;MQSTENEPVFPVRSEDEDSGYDTPLYTNPAVTHQANMTTVGWTGKMRTKYINRYGPKNAAQYRIGEKDLKYTKKDSENVCDTKNRYGDKRREDGGWEYGGNNVDTIYGVAWAGASGDLHDDLDLIDPKKEPKPWPRTFVLVGWKLNQDSDDIVKVWETRTALRSRWGKTKADNIIYKAALVARTRYEEVIEGKRIGESRSPSAGLISKKDMPRSREGSASTDRTSSPEAESSQVLNLLLAGFMSGSDKEEGEDLDEDELRKFYSLVKKHMRKTG
;
A
#
# COMPACT_ATOMS: atom_id res chain seq x y z
N MET A 1 5.23 -52.69 -42.09
CA MET A 1 5.69 -51.30 -42.23
C MET A 1 4.87 -50.47 -41.27
N GLN A 2 5.51 -50.00 -40.20
CA GLN A 2 4.88 -49.37 -39.03
C GLN A 2 4.51 -47.92 -39.37
N SER A 3 3.27 -47.55 -39.08
CA SER A 3 2.79 -46.16 -39.13
C SER A 3 3.20 -45.47 -37.83
N THR A 4 4.16 -44.55 -37.89
CA THR A 4 4.52 -43.69 -36.77
C THR A 4 3.66 -42.43 -36.80
N GLU A 5 2.86 -42.27 -35.75
CA GLU A 5 2.06 -41.09 -35.45
C GLU A 5 2.99 -39.89 -35.21
N ASN A 6 2.75 -38.79 -35.94
CA ASN A 6 3.36 -37.49 -35.64
C ASN A 6 2.52 -36.81 -34.57
N GLU A 7 2.92 -36.90 -33.31
CA GLU A 7 2.41 -36.01 -32.27
C GLU A 7 2.99 -34.60 -32.44
N PRO A 8 2.18 -33.53 -32.30
CA PRO A 8 2.69 -32.17 -32.31
C PRO A 8 3.48 -31.89 -31.02
N VAL A 9 4.77 -31.65 -31.18
CA VAL A 9 5.66 -31.15 -30.13
C VAL A 9 5.21 -29.73 -29.76
N PHE A 10 4.51 -29.60 -28.63
CA PHE A 10 4.25 -28.29 -28.04
C PHE A 10 5.56 -27.72 -27.49
N PRO A 11 5.91 -26.46 -27.77
CA PRO A 11 7.10 -25.85 -27.18
C PRO A 11 6.91 -25.76 -25.66
N VAL A 12 7.79 -26.45 -24.95
CA VAL A 12 7.99 -26.32 -23.50
C VAL A 12 8.38 -24.87 -23.24
N ARG A 13 7.41 -24.08 -22.77
CA ARG A 13 7.62 -22.70 -22.34
C ARG A 13 8.37 -22.77 -21.00
N SER A 14 9.61 -22.30 -21.01
CA SER A 14 10.50 -22.23 -19.84
C SER A 14 9.82 -21.59 -18.64
N GLU A 15 9.89 -22.26 -17.49
CA GLU A 15 9.20 -21.95 -16.23
C GLU A 15 9.89 -20.88 -15.35
N ASP A 16 10.96 -20.26 -15.81
CA ASP A 16 11.81 -19.43 -14.97
C ASP A 16 11.77 -17.96 -15.41
N GLU A 17 10.84 -17.16 -14.85
CA GLU A 17 10.97 -15.69 -14.74
C GLU A 17 9.82 -15.09 -13.91
N ASP A 18 9.69 -15.49 -12.64
CA ASP A 18 8.97 -14.68 -11.63
C ASP A 18 10.06 -14.11 -10.71
N SER A 19 10.34 -12.81 -10.85
CA SER A 19 11.35 -12.08 -10.08
C SER A 19 11.32 -12.48 -8.60
N GLY A 20 12.49 -12.78 -8.02
CA GLY A 20 12.71 -13.52 -6.75
C GLY A 20 12.09 -13.00 -5.44
N TYR A 21 11.00 -12.24 -5.49
CA TYR A 21 10.18 -11.84 -4.36
C TYR A 21 9.23 -12.94 -3.85
N ASP A 22 8.96 -13.96 -4.66
CA ASP A 22 7.99 -15.01 -4.34
C ASP A 22 8.61 -16.39 -3.99
N THR A 23 9.94 -16.57 -4.03
CA THR A 23 10.57 -17.88 -3.79
C THR A 23 10.74 -18.19 -2.28
N PRO A 24 10.09 -19.23 -1.72
CA PRO A 24 10.36 -19.68 -0.35
C PRO A 24 11.70 -20.39 -0.29
N LEU A 25 12.60 -19.91 0.57
CA LEU A 25 13.96 -20.43 0.68
C LEU A 25 14.07 -21.71 1.53
N TYR A 26 13.03 -22.09 2.31
CA TYR A 26 12.96 -23.34 3.10
C TYR A 26 11.56 -23.53 3.74
N THR A 27 11.17 -24.78 4.03
CA THR A 27 9.98 -25.17 4.82
C THR A 27 10.39 -26.01 6.03
N ASN A 28 9.96 -25.60 7.24
CA ASN A 28 10.27 -26.33 8.48
C ASN A 28 9.11 -27.26 8.87
N PRO A 29 9.33 -28.57 9.04
CA PRO A 29 8.26 -29.51 9.40
C PRO A 29 7.81 -29.46 10.87
N ALA A 30 8.36 -28.59 11.73
CA ALA A 30 8.01 -28.60 13.16
C ALA A 30 7.90 -27.20 13.78
N VAL A 31 6.67 -26.72 13.98
CA VAL A 31 6.10 -26.00 15.16
C VAL A 31 4.65 -25.65 14.81
N THR A 32 3.69 -26.21 15.54
CA THR A 32 2.25 -26.27 15.19
C THR A 32 1.49 -24.93 15.15
N HIS A 33 2.15 -23.80 15.44
CA HIS A 33 1.61 -22.44 15.22
C HIS A 33 2.51 -21.51 14.39
N GLN A 34 3.68 -21.97 13.93
CA GLN A 34 4.67 -21.17 13.20
C GLN A 34 5.27 -21.87 11.97
N ALA A 35 4.87 -23.11 11.67
CA ALA A 35 5.54 -23.98 10.68
C ALA A 35 5.59 -23.42 9.24
N ASN A 36 4.73 -22.47 8.87
CA ASN A 36 4.64 -21.95 7.50
C ASN A 36 4.66 -20.42 7.43
N MET A 37 5.41 -19.78 8.34
CA MET A 37 5.61 -18.33 8.31
C MET A 37 6.85 -17.98 7.48
N THR A 38 6.73 -17.05 6.53
CA THR A 38 7.88 -16.48 5.80
C THR A 38 7.83 -14.96 5.86
N THR A 39 8.88 -14.31 6.31
CA THR A 39 8.99 -12.84 6.23
C THR A 39 9.29 -12.42 4.78
N VAL A 40 8.47 -11.52 4.22
CA VAL A 40 8.52 -11.07 2.81
C VAL A 40 8.78 -9.56 2.67
N GLY A 41 9.05 -8.88 3.78
CA GLY A 41 9.34 -7.46 3.80
C GLY A 41 9.36 -6.91 5.22
N TRP A 42 9.82 -5.68 5.38
CA TRP A 42 9.90 -5.04 6.69
C TRP A 42 9.57 -3.55 6.64
N THR A 43 9.20 -3.00 7.78
CA THR A 43 8.81 -1.60 7.95
C THR A 43 9.42 -1.03 9.22
N GLY A 44 9.77 0.26 9.20
CA GLY A 44 10.11 1.03 10.39
C GLY A 44 11.60 1.32 10.55
N LYS A 45 11.93 2.55 10.94
CA LYS A 45 13.31 3.01 11.20
C LYS A 45 13.77 2.71 12.64
N MET A 46 12.94 3.02 13.65
CA MET A 46 13.26 2.80 15.07
C MET A 46 12.66 1.52 15.67
N ARG A 47 11.42 1.18 15.30
CA ARG A 47 10.75 -0.05 15.73
C ARG A 47 10.42 -0.87 14.49
N THR A 48 11.29 -1.82 14.16
CA THR A 48 11.09 -2.67 12.99
C THR A 48 9.93 -3.63 13.22
N LYS A 49 9.01 -3.68 12.26
CA LYS A 49 8.00 -4.72 12.12
C LYS A 49 8.17 -5.41 10.77
N TYR A 50 7.63 -6.61 10.64
CA TYR A 50 7.86 -7.46 9.48
C TYR A 50 6.53 -7.84 8.85
N ILE A 51 6.49 -7.93 7.53
CA ILE A 51 5.36 -8.49 6.80
C ILE A 51 5.62 -9.99 6.69
N ASN A 52 4.75 -10.78 7.30
CA ASN A 52 4.85 -12.23 7.33
C ASN A 52 3.74 -12.83 6.49
N ARG A 53 4.11 -13.79 5.64
CA ARG A 53 3.22 -14.66 4.88
C ARG A 53 2.94 -15.93 5.69
N TYR A 54 1.68 -16.32 5.77
CA TYR A 54 1.21 -17.57 6.35
C TYR A 54 0.50 -18.39 5.27
N GLY A 55 0.70 -19.71 5.29
CA GLY A 55 0.09 -20.63 4.34
C GLY A 55 0.78 -20.69 2.97
N PRO A 56 0.25 -21.50 2.04
CA PRO A 56 0.81 -21.67 0.70
C PRO A 56 0.57 -20.45 -0.18
N LYS A 57 1.40 -20.26 -1.22
CA LYS A 57 1.37 -19.05 -2.08
C LYS A 57 0.00 -18.76 -2.70
N ASN A 58 -0.75 -19.79 -3.09
CA ASN A 58 -2.07 -19.67 -3.73
C ASN A 58 -3.20 -19.26 -2.76
N ALA A 59 -2.95 -19.36 -1.45
CA ALA A 59 -3.90 -19.04 -0.38
C ALA A 59 -3.21 -18.28 0.76
N ALA A 60 -2.22 -17.46 0.41
CA ALA A 60 -1.38 -16.77 1.38
C ALA A 60 -2.16 -15.70 2.15
N GLN A 61 -2.00 -15.69 3.46
CA GLN A 61 -2.45 -14.61 4.32
C GLN A 61 -1.24 -13.82 4.81
N TYR A 62 -1.33 -12.49 4.86
CA TYR A 62 -0.21 -11.65 5.29
C TYR A 62 -0.57 -10.83 6.54
N ARG A 63 0.38 -10.69 7.47
CA ARG A 63 0.25 -9.83 8.66
C ARG A 63 1.52 -9.10 9.01
N ILE A 64 1.35 -7.98 9.71
CA ILE A 64 2.46 -7.20 10.26
C ILE A 64 2.75 -7.71 11.68
N GLY A 65 3.94 -8.26 11.91
CA GLY A 65 4.29 -8.90 13.17
C GLY A 65 5.79 -8.94 13.46
N GLU A 66 6.18 -9.90 14.29
CA GLU A 66 7.57 -10.21 14.63
C GLU A 66 8.25 -11.00 13.50
N LYS A 67 9.58 -10.93 13.39
CA LYS A 67 10.30 -11.57 12.27
C LYS A 67 10.33 -13.09 12.37
N ASP A 68 10.50 -13.72 11.21
CA ASP A 68 11.15 -15.02 11.14
C ASP A 68 12.60 -14.91 11.66
N LEU A 69 13.03 -15.89 12.46
CA LEU A 69 14.37 -15.97 13.05
C LEU A 69 15.48 -15.98 12.00
N LYS A 70 15.18 -16.43 10.77
CA LYS A 70 16.16 -16.53 9.67
C LYS A 70 16.20 -15.31 8.73
N TYR A 71 15.34 -14.32 8.94
CA TYR A 71 15.23 -13.20 8.02
C TYR A 71 16.34 -12.16 8.21
N THR A 72 17.09 -11.90 7.13
CA THR A 72 18.09 -10.83 7.04
C THR A 72 17.51 -9.65 6.26
N LYS A 73 17.51 -8.48 6.88
CA LYS A 73 16.96 -7.26 6.26
C LYS A 73 17.81 -6.83 5.06
N LYS A 74 17.13 -6.47 3.98
CA LYS A 74 17.70 -5.71 2.87
C LYS A 74 16.95 -4.39 2.72
N ASP A 75 17.67 -3.31 2.40
CA ASP A 75 17.04 -1.99 2.26
C ASP A 75 16.01 -1.95 1.13
N SER A 76 16.21 -2.74 0.06
CA SER A 76 15.26 -2.91 -1.05
C SER A 76 13.93 -3.57 -0.64
N GLU A 77 13.88 -4.20 0.53
CA GLU A 77 12.70 -4.89 1.08
C GLU A 77 11.99 -4.04 2.16
N ASN A 78 12.46 -2.80 2.40
CA ASN A 78 11.80 -1.85 3.27
C ASN A 78 10.59 -1.22 2.57
N VAL A 79 9.39 -1.64 2.97
CA VAL A 79 8.13 -1.22 2.36
C VAL A 79 7.73 0.22 2.70
N CYS A 80 8.44 0.86 3.64
CA CYS A 80 8.25 2.27 3.95
C CYS A 80 9.18 3.20 3.16
N ASP A 81 10.22 2.65 2.52
CA ASP A 81 11.06 3.47 1.65
C ASP A 81 10.28 3.82 0.39
N THR A 82 10.22 5.10 0.05
CA THR A 82 9.57 5.57 -1.18
C THR A 82 10.30 5.10 -2.43
N LYS A 83 11.62 4.84 -2.35
CA LYS A 83 12.41 4.35 -3.48
C LYS A 83 12.00 2.94 -3.92
N ASN A 84 11.50 2.14 -2.99
CA ASN A 84 11.08 0.76 -3.25
C ASN A 84 9.61 0.66 -3.71
N ARG A 85 8.90 1.79 -3.86
CA ARG A 85 7.46 1.82 -4.14
C ARG A 85 7.17 2.55 -5.44
N TYR A 86 6.48 1.87 -6.36
CA TYR A 86 6.09 2.44 -7.65
C TYR A 86 4.98 3.50 -7.47
N GLY A 87 4.14 3.33 -6.45
CA GLY A 87 3.12 4.29 -6.04
C GLY A 87 3.66 5.65 -5.58
N ASP A 88 4.96 5.77 -5.31
CA ASP A 88 5.59 7.03 -4.88
C ASP A 88 6.51 7.65 -5.93
N LYS A 89 6.75 6.95 -7.05
CA LYS A 89 7.61 7.46 -8.12
C LYS A 89 6.97 8.63 -8.85
N ARG A 90 7.77 9.68 -9.03
CA ARG A 90 7.39 10.94 -9.66
C ARG A 90 8.19 11.15 -10.95
N ARG A 91 7.52 11.70 -11.95
CA ARG A 91 8.15 12.23 -13.15
C ARG A 91 8.81 13.59 -12.85
N GLU A 92 9.65 14.05 -13.77
CA GLU A 92 10.33 15.36 -13.68
C GLU A 92 9.34 16.53 -13.59
N ASP A 93 8.17 16.39 -14.20
CA ASP A 93 7.06 17.36 -14.14
C ASP A 93 6.31 17.38 -12.78
N GLY A 94 6.73 16.56 -11.81
CA GLY A 94 6.05 16.38 -10.52
C GLY A 94 4.80 15.51 -10.58
N GLY A 95 4.41 15.04 -11.78
CA GLY A 95 3.36 14.07 -12.00
C GLY A 95 3.73 12.68 -11.47
N TRP A 96 2.75 11.80 -11.36
CA TRP A 96 3.00 10.40 -11.00
C TRP A 96 3.57 9.65 -12.22
N GLU A 97 4.63 8.89 -12.01
CA GLU A 97 5.17 8.00 -13.06
C GLU A 97 4.18 6.87 -13.35
N TYR A 98 3.65 6.24 -12.29
CA TYR A 98 2.66 5.16 -12.41
C TYR A 98 1.34 5.57 -11.75
N GLY A 99 0.25 5.48 -12.52
CA GLY A 99 -1.11 5.81 -12.12
C GLY A 99 -1.92 4.59 -11.69
N GLY A 100 -3.19 4.78 -11.35
CA GLY A 100 -4.08 3.67 -10.97
C GLY A 100 -4.35 2.68 -12.12
N ASN A 101 -4.18 3.11 -13.38
CA ASN A 101 -4.32 2.26 -14.57
C ASN A 101 -3.15 1.28 -14.76
N ASN A 102 -2.00 1.54 -14.12
CA ASN A 102 -0.83 0.68 -14.12
C ASN A 102 -0.93 -0.45 -13.08
N VAL A 103 -1.87 -0.37 -12.14
CA VAL A 103 -2.12 -1.45 -11.19
C VAL A 103 -2.89 -2.55 -11.91
N ASP A 104 -2.28 -3.72 -12.01
CA ASP A 104 -2.89 -4.88 -12.65
C ASP A 104 -3.70 -5.71 -11.66
N THR A 105 -3.06 -6.16 -10.59
CA THR A 105 -3.64 -7.14 -9.66
C THR A 105 -3.18 -6.85 -8.23
N ILE A 106 -4.07 -7.06 -7.25
CA ILE A 106 -3.67 -7.12 -5.83
C ILE A 106 -3.44 -8.58 -5.48
N TYR A 107 -2.24 -8.91 -5.01
CA TYR A 107 -1.83 -10.27 -4.64
C TYR A 107 -1.89 -10.52 -3.14
N GLY A 108 -1.87 -9.48 -2.31
CA GLY A 108 -1.83 -9.63 -0.86
C GLY A 108 -2.19 -8.36 -0.12
N VAL A 109 -2.68 -8.51 1.11
CA VAL A 109 -2.93 -7.41 2.05
C VAL A 109 -2.40 -7.81 3.41
N ALA A 110 -1.57 -6.95 4.00
CA ALA A 110 -0.99 -7.12 5.32
C ALA A 110 -1.37 -5.96 6.22
N TRP A 111 -1.93 -6.24 7.40
CA TRP A 111 -2.22 -5.22 8.41
C TRP A 111 -1.77 -5.66 9.79
N ALA A 112 -1.66 -4.69 10.70
CA ALA A 112 -1.42 -4.95 12.11
C ALA A 112 -2.74 -5.38 12.78
N GLY A 113 -2.79 -6.61 13.29
CA GLY A 113 -3.94 -7.15 14.01
C GLY A 113 -4.09 -6.56 15.42
N ALA A 114 -5.26 -6.77 16.02
CA ALA A 114 -5.58 -6.32 17.38
C ALA A 114 -4.96 -7.23 18.46
N SER A 115 -4.89 -8.53 18.19
CA SER A 115 -4.29 -9.59 19.01
C SER A 115 -3.56 -10.54 18.06
N GLY A 116 -2.64 -11.35 18.55
CA GLY A 116 -1.83 -12.27 17.72
C GLY A 116 -2.62 -13.31 16.92
N ASP A 117 -3.95 -13.34 17.05
CA ASP A 117 -4.86 -14.23 16.34
C ASP A 117 -5.14 -13.71 14.93
N LEU A 118 -4.75 -14.50 13.93
CA LEU A 118 -4.89 -14.20 12.50
C LEU A 118 -6.36 -14.09 12.02
N HIS A 119 -7.32 -14.48 12.86
CA HIS A 119 -8.70 -14.77 12.45
C HIS A 119 -9.71 -13.65 12.78
N ASP A 120 -9.48 -12.79 13.78
CA ASP A 120 -10.54 -11.89 14.30
C ASP A 120 -10.29 -10.39 14.09
N ASP A 121 -9.45 -10.02 13.13
CA ASP A 121 -9.02 -8.63 12.95
C ASP A 121 -9.44 -7.97 11.62
N LEU A 122 -10.20 -8.66 10.76
CA LEU A 122 -10.63 -8.13 9.45
C LEU A 122 -11.51 -6.87 9.59
N ASP A 123 -12.28 -6.81 10.67
CA ASP A 123 -13.13 -5.68 11.04
C ASP A 123 -12.36 -4.38 11.31
N LEU A 124 -11.05 -4.45 11.54
CA LEU A 124 -10.19 -3.28 11.72
C LEU A 124 -9.95 -2.52 10.43
N ILE A 125 -10.08 -3.20 9.28
CA ILE A 125 -9.86 -2.62 7.96
C ILE A 125 -11.16 -2.47 7.15
N ASP A 126 -12.32 -2.78 7.75
CA ASP A 126 -13.63 -2.61 7.12
C ASP A 126 -14.00 -1.12 6.93
N PRO A 127 -14.15 -0.64 5.67
CA PRO A 127 -14.54 0.74 5.34
C PRO A 127 -15.91 1.16 5.90
N LYS A 128 -16.78 0.20 6.26
CA LYS A 128 -18.13 0.49 6.77
C LYS A 128 -18.16 0.72 8.28
N LYS A 129 -17.08 0.42 9.00
CA LYS A 129 -17.03 0.58 10.47
C LYS A 129 -16.39 1.92 10.83
N GLU A 130 -17.15 2.78 11.51
CA GLU A 130 -16.69 4.09 11.99
C GLU A 130 -16.62 4.19 13.52
N PRO A 131 -15.88 5.18 14.05
CA PRO A 131 -14.58 5.66 13.56
C PRO A 131 -13.47 4.83 14.20
N LYS A 132 -12.45 4.46 13.41
CA LYS A 132 -11.30 3.72 13.91
C LYS A 132 -10.01 4.38 13.43
N PRO A 133 -8.97 4.47 14.27
CA PRO A 133 -7.63 4.66 13.71
C PRO A 133 -7.37 3.47 12.77
N TRP A 134 -7.12 3.75 11.50
CA TRP A 134 -6.79 2.71 10.54
C TRP A 134 -5.49 2.02 10.96
N PRO A 135 -5.45 0.69 11.09
CA PRO A 135 -4.20 0.01 11.34
C PRO A 135 -3.26 0.24 10.15
N ARG A 136 -1.95 0.22 10.44
CA ARG A 136 -0.95 0.23 9.38
C ARG A 136 -1.24 -0.94 8.44
N THR A 137 -1.40 -0.63 7.16
CA THR A 137 -1.81 -1.60 6.13
C THR A 137 -0.90 -1.44 4.91
N PHE A 138 -0.36 -2.56 4.44
CA PHE A 138 0.40 -2.69 3.20
C PHE A 138 -0.31 -3.62 2.24
N VAL A 139 -0.14 -3.38 0.95
CA VAL A 139 -0.85 -4.09 -0.12
C VAL A 139 0.17 -4.52 -1.15
N LEU A 140 0.23 -5.81 -1.46
CA LEU A 140 1.10 -6.34 -2.51
C LEU A 140 0.41 -6.13 -3.86
N VAL A 141 0.97 -5.25 -4.66
CA VAL A 141 0.43 -4.78 -5.94
C VAL A 141 1.30 -5.27 -7.08
N GLY A 142 0.69 -5.87 -8.09
CA GLY A 142 1.32 -6.08 -9.40
C GLY A 142 1.21 -4.83 -10.24
N TRP A 143 2.34 -4.26 -10.60
CA TRP A 143 2.45 -3.10 -11.48
C TRP A 143 2.80 -3.54 -12.89
N LYS A 144 2.00 -3.08 -13.85
CA LYS A 144 2.30 -3.16 -15.28
C LYS A 144 3.12 -1.91 -15.67
N LEU A 145 4.44 -2.06 -15.71
CA LEU A 145 5.37 -0.93 -15.93
C LEU A 145 5.34 -0.43 -17.38
N ASN A 146 5.16 -1.36 -18.32
CA ASN A 146 4.95 -1.05 -19.72
C ASN A 146 3.55 -1.53 -20.15
N GLN A 147 2.73 -0.66 -20.71
CA GLN A 147 1.35 -1.01 -21.09
C GLN A 147 1.29 -2.14 -22.13
N ASP A 148 2.34 -2.26 -22.95
CA ASP A 148 2.44 -3.22 -24.05
C ASP A 148 3.12 -4.55 -23.65
N SER A 149 3.76 -4.62 -22.48
CA SER A 149 4.38 -5.85 -21.97
C SER A 149 3.51 -6.51 -20.91
N ASP A 150 3.36 -7.83 -20.94
CA ASP A 150 2.68 -8.59 -19.87
C ASP A 150 3.53 -8.76 -18.60
N ASP A 151 4.68 -8.09 -18.51
CA ASP A 151 5.53 -8.09 -17.33
C ASP A 151 4.86 -7.37 -16.15
N ILE A 152 4.59 -8.13 -15.09
CA ILE A 152 4.02 -7.64 -13.84
C ILE A 152 5.10 -7.66 -12.77
N VAL A 153 5.40 -6.48 -12.21
CA VAL A 153 6.32 -6.36 -11.08
C VAL A 153 5.53 -6.22 -9.78
N LYS A 154 5.70 -7.18 -8.86
CA LYS A 154 5.01 -7.21 -7.57
C LYS A 154 5.76 -6.37 -6.54
N VAL A 155 5.09 -5.40 -5.92
CA VAL A 155 5.66 -4.52 -4.90
C VAL A 155 4.67 -4.24 -3.78
N TRP A 156 5.18 -4.17 -2.54
CA TRP A 156 4.39 -3.75 -1.38
C TRP A 156 4.18 -2.24 -1.37
N GLU A 157 2.93 -1.83 -1.43
CA GLU A 157 2.49 -0.43 -1.38
C GLU A 157 1.83 -0.09 -0.05
N THR A 158 1.81 1.19 0.30
CA THR A 158 1.05 1.67 1.46
C THR A 158 -0.42 1.88 1.09
N ARG A 159 -1.32 1.76 2.08
CA ARG A 159 -2.72 2.18 1.92
C ARG A 159 -2.85 3.61 1.38
N THR A 160 -2.00 4.52 1.85
CA THR A 160 -1.97 5.92 1.39
C THR A 160 -1.63 6.02 -0.09
N ALA A 161 -0.67 5.26 -0.59
CA ALA A 161 -0.33 5.25 -2.01
C ALA A 161 -1.54 4.88 -2.88
N LEU A 162 -2.28 3.82 -2.52
CA LEU A 162 -3.49 3.41 -3.25
C LEU A 162 -4.63 4.43 -3.14
N ARG A 163 -4.83 5.05 -1.95
CA ARG A 163 -5.80 6.14 -1.78
C ARG A 163 -5.49 7.32 -2.69
N SER A 164 -4.21 7.64 -2.90
CA SER A 164 -3.79 8.69 -3.85
C SER A 164 -4.03 8.32 -5.32
N ARG A 165 -4.24 7.03 -5.66
CA ARG A 165 -4.49 6.56 -7.03
C ARG A 165 -5.96 6.44 -7.39
N TRP A 166 -6.77 5.95 -6.45
CA TRP A 166 -8.17 5.61 -6.70
C TRP A 166 -9.16 6.44 -5.87
N GLY A 167 -8.66 7.27 -4.96
CA GLY A 167 -9.46 7.96 -3.94
C GLY A 167 -9.68 7.10 -2.70
N LYS A 168 -9.93 7.77 -1.56
CA LYS A 168 -10.05 7.15 -0.22
C LYS A 168 -11.04 5.99 -0.20
N THR A 169 -12.30 6.26 -0.51
CA THR A 169 -13.41 5.30 -0.40
C THR A 169 -13.22 4.08 -1.29
N LYS A 170 -12.81 4.29 -2.55
CA LYS A 170 -12.64 3.18 -3.50
C LYS A 170 -11.47 2.28 -3.12
N ALA A 171 -10.32 2.88 -2.78
CA ALA A 171 -9.15 2.13 -2.35
C ALA A 171 -9.45 1.30 -1.10
N ASP A 172 -10.12 1.88 -0.10
CA ASP A 172 -10.45 1.18 1.14
C ASP A 172 -11.38 -0.03 0.92
N ASN A 173 -12.40 0.13 0.08
CA ASN A 173 -13.29 -0.98 -0.32
C ASN A 173 -12.54 -2.13 -0.98
N ILE A 174 -11.57 -1.83 -1.84
CA ILE A 174 -10.82 -2.84 -2.57
C ILE A 174 -9.82 -3.55 -1.68
N ILE A 175 -9.13 -2.81 -0.81
CA ILE A 175 -8.22 -3.38 0.18
C ILE A 175 -8.99 -4.36 1.07
N TYR A 176 -10.16 -3.96 1.56
CA TYR A 176 -11.02 -4.85 2.35
C TYR A 176 -11.50 -6.06 1.55
N LYS A 177 -11.99 -5.88 0.31
CA LYS A 177 -12.40 -6.99 -0.56
C LYS A 177 -11.26 -7.98 -0.82
N ALA A 178 -10.05 -7.47 -1.08
CA ALA A 178 -8.86 -8.31 -1.27
C ALA A 178 -8.52 -9.09 0.00
N ALA A 179 -8.56 -8.44 1.17
CA ALA A 179 -8.32 -9.09 2.45
C ALA A 179 -9.35 -10.17 2.78
N LEU A 180 -10.63 -9.94 2.46
CA LEU A 180 -11.71 -10.93 2.59
C LEU A 180 -11.43 -12.15 1.72
N VAL A 181 -11.10 -11.96 0.43
CA VAL A 181 -10.77 -13.06 -0.48
C VAL A 181 -9.55 -13.84 0.01
N ALA A 182 -8.49 -13.15 0.47
CA ALA A 182 -7.30 -13.81 1.01
C ALA A 182 -7.64 -14.68 2.23
N ARG A 183 -8.46 -14.16 3.14
CA ARG A 183 -8.94 -14.91 4.32
C ARG A 183 -9.73 -16.15 3.90
N THR A 184 -10.72 -16.01 3.02
CA THR A 184 -11.53 -17.14 2.56
C THR A 184 -10.67 -18.22 1.92
N ARG A 185 -9.71 -17.86 1.06
CA ARG A 185 -8.79 -18.84 0.45
C ARG A 185 -7.95 -19.58 1.48
N TYR A 186 -7.44 -18.86 2.48
CA TYR A 186 -6.65 -19.45 3.55
C TYR A 186 -7.47 -20.43 4.41
N GLU A 187 -8.70 -20.05 4.77
CA GLU A 187 -9.65 -20.90 5.50
C GLU A 187 -10.00 -22.15 4.70
N GLU A 188 -10.27 -22.03 3.39
CA GLU A 188 -10.53 -23.18 2.52
C GLU A 188 -9.35 -24.17 2.44
N VAL A 189 -8.11 -23.68 2.53
CA VAL A 189 -6.92 -24.56 2.57
C VAL A 189 -6.82 -25.27 3.91
N ILE A 190 -7.05 -24.57 5.03
CA ILE A 190 -7.05 -25.19 6.37
C ILE A 190 -8.15 -26.25 6.48
N GLU A 191 -9.33 -25.97 5.94
CA GLU A 191 -10.48 -26.89 5.91
C GLU A 191 -10.34 -28.02 4.88
N GLY A 192 -9.26 -28.04 4.08
CA GLY A 192 -9.03 -29.05 3.05
C GLY A 192 -9.96 -28.95 1.83
N LYS A 193 -10.71 -27.85 1.69
CA LYS A 193 -11.60 -27.58 0.55
C LYS A 193 -10.84 -27.09 -0.69
N ARG A 194 -9.61 -26.60 -0.49
CA ARG A 194 -8.72 -26.11 -1.55
C ARG A 194 -7.40 -26.85 -1.51
N ILE A 195 -6.87 -27.20 -2.68
CA ILE A 195 -5.55 -27.81 -2.82
C ILE A 195 -4.49 -26.81 -2.31
N GLY A 196 -3.75 -27.19 -1.27
CA GLY A 196 -2.67 -26.40 -0.68
C GLY A 196 -1.39 -26.39 -1.51
N GLU A 197 -1.31 -27.18 -2.59
CA GLU A 197 -0.22 -27.15 -3.55
C GLU A 197 -0.36 -25.94 -4.49
N SER A 198 0.69 -25.10 -4.52
CA SER A 198 0.73 -23.94 -5.39
C SER A 198 1.38 -24.31 -6.73
N ARG A 199 0.64 -24.17 -7.83
CA ARG A 199 1.23 -24.04 -9.17
C ARG A 199 1.41 -22.55 -9.48
N SER A 200 2.55 -22.17 -10.04
CA SER A 200 2.78 -20.81 -10.53
C SER A 200 1.83 -20.49 -11.69
N PRO A 201 1.34 -19.26 -11.82
CA PRO A 201 1.62 -18.05 -11.02
C PRO A 201 0.76 -17.89 -9.76
N SER A 202 1.24 -17.08 -8.80
CA SER A 202 0.49 -16.68 -7.59
C SER A 202 -0.91 -16.15 -7.95
N ALA A 203 -1.96 -16.72 -7.37
CA ALA A 203 -3.33 -16.38 -7.73
C ALA A 203 -3.72 -14.98 -7.23
N GLY A 204 -3.94 -14.04 -8.15
CA GLY A 204 -4.43 -12.70 -7.83
C GLY A 204 -5.70 -12.70 -6.97
N LEU A 205 -5.82 -11.75 -6.03
CA LEU A 205 -6.99 -11.58 -5.17
C LEU A 205 -8.05 -10.72 -5.85
N ILE A 206 -7.63 -9.61 -6.43
CA ILE A 206 -8.47 -8.66 -7.16
C ILE A 206 -7.82 -8.39 -8.51
N SER A 207 -8.56 -8.67 -9.58
CA SER A 207 -8.10 -8.46 -10.96
C SER A 207 -8.33 -7.03 -11.43
N LYS A 208 -7.64 -6.61 -12.49
CA LYS A 208 -7.80 -5.30 -13.13
C LYS A 208 -9.25 -4.95 -13.48
N LYS A 209 -10.08 -5.96 -13.80
CA LYS A 209 -11.51 -5.76 -14.16
C LYS A 209 -12.34 -5.28 -12.97
N ASP A 210 -11.96 -5.66 -11.76
CA ASP A 210 -12.60 -5.26 -10.51
C ASP A 210 -12.02 -3.95 -9.94
N MET A 211 -10.98 -3.40 -10.56
CA MET A 211 -10.30 -2.21 -10.09
C MET A 211 -10.94 -0.92 -10.64
N PRO A 212 -10.88 0.20 -9.89
CA PRO A 212 -11.32 1.50 -10.34
C PRO A 212 -10.44 1.93 -11.50
N ARG A 213 -11.07 2.28 -12.61
CA ARG A 213 -10.39 3.03 -13.66
C ARG A 213 -10.11 4.43 -13.12
N SER A 214 -8.85 4.84 -13.17
CA SER A 214 -8.50 6.23 -12.92
C SER A 214 -9.02 7.04 -14.11
N ARG A 215 -9.83 8.08 -13.85
CA ARG A 215 -10.04 9.14 -14.82
C ARG A 215 -8.70 9.87 -14.91
N GLU A 216 -7.92 9.58 -15.93
CA GLU A 216 -6.81 10.46 -16.30
C GLU A 216 -7.46 11.79 -16.68
N GLY A 217 -7.39 12.74 -15.75
CA GLY A 217 -7.77 14.12 -16.02
C GLY A 217 -6.80 14.65 -17.06
N SER A 218 -7.31 14.82 -18.28
CA SER A 218 -6.74 15.69 -19.29
C SER A 218 -6.30 17.01 -18.66
N ALA A 219 -5.08 17.41 -18.95
CA ALA A 219 -4.62 18.77 -18.73
C ALA A 219 -5.52 19.78 -19.46
N SER A 220 -5.59 20.98 -18.88
CA SER A 220 -6.11 22.26 -19.39
C SER A 220 -7.62 22.58 -19.24
N THR A 221 -7.84 23.78 -18.64
CA THR A 221 -9.08 24.58 -18.44
C THR A 221 -10.11 23.97 -17.45
N ASP A 222 -10.58 24.63 -16.39
CA ASP A 222 -10.56 26.02 -15.95
C ASP A 222 -10.42 26.07 -14.42
N ARG A 223 -9.68 27.06 -13.92
CA ARG A 223 -9.61 27.34 -12.49
C ARG A 223 -10.96 27.93 -12.05
N THR A 224 -11.82 27.11 -11.48
CA THR A 224 -12.84 27.60 -10.55
C THR A 224 -12.29 27.46 -9.14
N SER A 225 -11.99 28.60 -8.54
CA SER A 225 -11.47 28.78 -7.19
C SER A 225 -12.33 28.06 -6.15
N SER A 226 -11.68 27.13 -5.42
CA SER A 226 -12.23 26.55 -4.19
C SER A 226 -11.93 27.50 -3.01
N PRO A 227 -12.88 27.75 -2.09
CA PRO A 227 -12.70 28.69 -0.97
C PRO A 227 -11.58 28.29 0.01
N GLU A 228 -11.12 27.03 -0.02
CA GLU A 228 -10.02 26.55 0.84
C GLU A 228 -8.66 27.17 0.48
N ALA A 229 -8.48 27.61 -0.77
CA ALA A 229 -7.23 28.25 -1.20
C ALA A 229 -7.09 29.70 -0.69
N GLU A 230 -8.21 30.37 -0.39
CA GLU A 230 -8.19 31.74 0.16
C GLU A 230 -7.80 31.76 1.64
N SER A 231 -8.25 30.78 2.45
CA SER A 231 -7.89 30.71 3.87
C SER A 231 -6.39 30.49 4.11
N SER A 232 -5.71 29.73 3.25
CA SER A 232 -4.25 29.56 3.35
C SER A 232 -3.46 30.77 2.85
N GLN A 233 -3.96 31.50 1.86
CA GLN A 233 -3.31 32.73 1.39
C GLN A 233 -3.45 33.88 2.40
N VAL A 234 -4.61 34.00 3.06
CA VAL A 234 -4.83 35.00 4.11
C VAL A 234 -3.96 34.72 5.35
N LEU A 235 -3.78 33.46 5.73
CA LEU A 235 -2.87 33.07 6.81
C LEU A 235 -1.41 33.41 6.50
N ASN A 236 -0.96 33.16 5.27
CA ASN A 236 0.40 33.50 4.85
C ASN A 236 0.62 35.02 4.74
N LEU A 237 -0.40 35.79 4.31
CA LEU A 237 -0.36 37.26 4.29
C LEU A 237 -0.37 37.88 5.69
N LEU A 238 -1.15 37.32 6.63
CA LEU A 238 -1.15 37.75 8.04
C LEU A 238 0.20 37.46 8.72
N LEU A 239 0.81 36.31 8.43
CA LEU A 239 2.12 35.94 8.96
C LEU A 239 3.22 36.84 8.39
N ALA A 240 3.20 37.09 7.07
CA ALA A 240 4.14 37.99 6.42
C ALA A 240 4.00 39.45 6.87
N GLY A 241 2.76 39.92 7.08
CA GLY A 241 2.50 41.27 7.62
C GLY A 241 2.94 41.44 9.07
N PHE A 242 2.79 40.41 9.90
CA PHE A 242 3.28 40.43 11.29
C PHE A 242 4.82 40.45 11.36
N MET A 243 5.51 39.76 10.45
CA MET A 243 6.98 39.75 10.41
C MET A 243 7.60 40.96 9.70
N SER A 244 6.85 41.67 8.85
CA SER A 244 7.34 42.85 8.12
C SER A 244 7.15 44.18 8.86
N GLY A 245 6.49 44.19 10.02
CA GLY A 245 6.20 45.40 10.80
C GLY A 245 7.27 45.79 11.82
N SER A 246 8.37 45.04 11.90
CA SER A 246 9.37 45.20 12.96
C SER A 246 10.74 45.50 12.36
N ASP A 247 10.95 46.74 11.92
CA ASP A 247 12.29 47.31 11.84
C ASP A 247 12.78 47.56 13.27
N LYS A 248 13.21 46.50 13.94
CA LYS A 248 13.90 46.58 15.23
C LYS A 248 15.09 45.64 15.20
N GLU A 249 16.24 46.23 15.52
CA GLU A 249 17.55 45.59 15.57
C GLU A 249 17.56 44.37 16.51
N GLU A 250 18.45 43.44 16.17
CA GLU A 250 18.58 42.10 16.74
C GLU A 250 18.58 42.07 18.28
N GLY A 251 17.71 41.25 18.88
CA GLY A 251 17.93 40.70 20.22
C GLY A 251 16.84 40.81 21.27
N GLU A 252 15.58 41.13 20.94
CA GLU A 252 14.47 41.07 21.92
C GLU A 252 13.53 39.89 21.64
N ASP A 253 13.34 39.04 22.65
CA ASP A 253 12.37 37.96 22.68
C ASP A 253 10.96 38.52 22.45
N LEU A 254 10.21 37.91 21.52
CA LEU A 254 8.83 38.30 21.21
C LEU A 254 7.96 38.28 22.47
N ASP A 255 7.34 39.42 22.79
CA ASP A 255 6.46 39.58 23.94
C ASP A 255 5.32 38.55 23.90
N GLU A 256 5.16 37.81 25.00
CA GLU A 256 4.16 36.74 25.13
C GLU A 256 2.74 37.26 24.91
N ASP A 257 2.49 38.55 25.19
CA ASP A 257 1.21 39.20 24.96
C ASP A 257 0.92 39.47 23.47
N GLU A 258 1.95 39.70 22.64
CA GLU A 258 1.77 39.82 21.20
C GLU A 258 1.47 38.47 20.56
N LEU A 259 2.16 37.41 21.00
CA LEU A 259 1.87 36.04 20.58
C LEU A 259 0.44 35.63 20.95
N ARG A 260 -0.02 35.96 22.17
CA ARG A 260 -1.40 35.68 22.61
C ARG A 260 -2.43 36.41 21.76
N LYS A 261 -2.18 37.67 21.39
CA LYS A 261 -3.06 38.43 20.47
C LYS A 261 -3.11 37.79 19.08
N PHE A 262 -1.97 37.36 18.55
CA PHE A 262 -1.90 36.67 17.25
C PHE A 262 -2.72 35.37 17.27
N TYR A 263 -2.52 34.51 18.29
CA TYR A 263 -3.26 33.25 18.42
C TYR A 263 -4.77 33.47 18.58
N SER A 264 -5.19 34.51 19.31
CA SER A 264 -6.61 34.89 19.44
C SER A 264 -7.24 35.27 18.10
N LEU A 265 -6.51 36.04 17.28
CA LEU A 265 -6.96 36.44 15.94
C LEU A 265 -7.12 35.24 15.00
N VAL A 266 -6.13 34.34 14.97
CA VAL A 266 -6.18 33.12 14.15
C VAL A 266 -7.35 32.24 14.57
N LYS A 267 -7.56 32.05 15.89
CA LYS A 267 -8.66 31.25 16.43
C LYS A 267 -10.04 31.85 16.11
N LYS A 268 -10.16 33.18 16.12
CA LYS A 268 -11.39 33.89 15.75
C LYS A 268 -11.69 33.74 14.25
N HIS A 269 -10.67 33.74 13.40
CA HIS A 269 -10.83 33.58 11.96
C HIS A 269 -11.25 32.14 11.61
N MET A 270 -10.62 31.12 12.20
CA MET A 270 -10.95 29.71 11.96
C MET A 270 -12.39 29.34 12.35
N ARG A 271 -12.99 30.03 13.33
CA ARG A 271 -14.39 29.83 13.73
C ARG A 271 -15.41 30.47 12.78
N LYS A 272 -14.98 31.36 11.88
CA LYS A 272 -15.86 32.12 10.99
C LYS A 272 -15.95 31.50 9.59
N THR A 273 -15.03 30.59 9.26
CA THR A 273 -14.87 29.97 7.93
C THR A 273 -15.18 28.46 7.90
N GLY A 274 -15.56 27.85 9.02
CA GLY A 274 -16.07 26.48 9.10
C GLY A 274 -17.52 26.46 9.54
#